data_AF-A0A136L0I6-F1
#
_entry.id   AF-A0A136L0I6-F1
#
_cell.length_a   1.000
_cell.length_b   1.000
_cell.length_c   1.000
_cell.angle_alpha   90.00
_cell.angle_beta   90.00
_cell.angle_gamma   90.00
#
_symmetry.space_group_name_H-M   'P 1'
#
loop_
_entity.id
_entity.type
_entity.pdbx_description
1 polymer ?
#
loop_
_entity_poly.entity_id
_entity_poly.type
_entity_poly.pdbx_seq_one_letter_code
_entity_poly.pdbx_strand_id
1 'polypeptide(L)'
;MSGSIVLVLRLITAIALFAFVGWALYSLYRETRRQGLILANRRVPGISLAIKDSEGDSLRYFSQPEISLGRDPSCDISTKDDTTSARHAQLVYHHGQWWLEDLASTNGTFFK
;
A
#
# COMPACT_ATOMS: atom_id res chain seq x y z
N MET A 1 -45.37 -40.99 13.31
CA MET A 1 -44.84 -40.62 11.97
C MET A 1 -44.39 -39.17 11.86
N SER A 2 -45.05 -38.19 12.51
CA SER A 2 -44.63 -36.77 12.42
C SER A 2 -43.32 -36.42 13.17
N GLY A 3 -43.02 -37.08 14.30
CA GLY A 3 -41.85 -36.72 15.14
C GLY A 3 -40.49 -37.02 14.52
N SER A 4 -40.38 -38.12 13.76
CA SER A 4 -39.16 -38.50 13.04
C SER A 4 -38.84 -37.54 11.90
N ILE A 5 -39.85 -37.01 11.22
CA ILE A 5 -39.69 -36.04 10.13
C ILE A 5 -39.09 -34.72 10.65
N VAL A 6 -39.57 -34.23 11.79
CA VAL A 6 -39.04 -33.00 12.42
C VAL A 6 -37.60 -33.19 12.89
N LEU A 7 -37.26 -34.39 13.40
CA LEU A 7 -35.91 -34.72 13.87
C LEU A 7 -34.90 -34.77 12.70
N VAL A 8 -35.30 -35.38 11.58
CA VAL A 8 -34.48 -35.43 10.36
C VAL A 8 -34.28 -34.05 9.76
N LEU A 9 -35.34 -33.23 9.67
CA LEU A 9 -35.25 -31.86 9.16
C LEU A 9 -34.28 -31.02 10.00
N ARG A 10 -34.33 -31.14 11.33
CA ARG A 10 -33.44 -30.42 12.25
C ARG A 10 -31.98 -30.83 12.11
N LEU A 11 -31.72 -32.10 11.82
CA LEU A 11 -30.36 -32.59 11.57
C LEU A 11 -29.81 -32.02 10.27
N ILE A 12 -30.62 -32.01 9.20
CA ILE A 12 -30.25 -31.46 7.90
C ILE A 12 -29.94 -29.97 8.01
N THR A 13 -30.79 -29.19 8.70
CA THR A 13 -30.55 -27.76 8.87
C THR A 13 -29.29 -27.49 9.69
N ALA A 14 -29.05 -28.26 10.76
CA ALA A 14 -27.82 -28.13 11.55
C ALA A 14 -26.57 -28.42 10.71
N ILE A 15 -26.56 -29.53 9.94
CA ILE A 15 -25.43 -29.89 9.07
C ILE A 15 -25.19 -28.81 8.01
N ALA A 16 -26.24 -28.28 7.39
CA ALA A 16 -26.14 -27.22 6.41
C ALA A 16 -25.55 -25.93 7.01
N LEU A 17 -25.97 -25.58 8.23
CA LEU A 17 -25.48 -24.39 8.95
C LEU A 17 -23.99 -24.54 9.29
N PHE A 18 -23.58 -25.71 9.80
CA PHE A 18 -22.17 -25.98 10.10
C PHE A 18 -21.31 -26.02 8.83
N ALA A 19 -21.80 -26.59 7.73
CA ALA A 19 -21.11 -26.59 6.44
C ALA A 19 -20.94 -25.15 5.90
N PHE A 20 -21.98 -24.32 6.01
CA PHE A 20 -21.93 -22.92 5.60
C PHE A 20 -20.91 -22.12 6.43
N VAL A 21 -20.92 -22.28 7.76
CA VAL A 21 -19.95 -21.62 8.65
C VAL A 21 -18.52 -22.07 8.34
N GLY A 22 -18.30 -23.37 8.16
CA GLY A 22 -16.98 -23.91 7.79
C GLY A 22 -16.50 -23.37 6.44
N TRP A 23 -17.39 -23.29 5.45
CA TRP A 23 -17.08 -22.73 4.13
C TRP A 23 -16.79 -21.22 4.19
N ALA A 24 -17.56 -20.46 4.97
CA ALA A 24 -17.33 -19.02 5.17
C ALA A 24 -15.98 -18.76 5.85
N LEU A 25 -15.66 -19.50 6.91
CA LEU A 25 -14.36 -19.41 7.58
C LEU A 25 -13.21 -19.83 6.66
N TYR A 26 -13.39 -20.88 5.86
CA TYR A 26 -12.41 -21.31 4.87
C TYR A 26 -12.20 -20.23 3.79
N SER A 27 -13.28 -19.62 3.30
CA SER A 27 -13.23 -18.53 2.33
C SER A 27 -12.48 -17.33 2.89
N LEU A 28 -12.76 -16.95 4.14
CA LEU A 28 -12.10 -15.83 4.80
C LEU A 28 -10.62 -16.13 5.04
N TYR A 29 -10.29 -17.34 5.51
CA TYR A 29 -8.90 -17.75 5.71
C TYR A 29 -8.13 -17.78 4.38
N ARG A 30 -8.76 -18.23 3.30
CA ARG A 30 -8.18 -18.25 1.96
C ARG A 30 -7.93 -16.83 1.44
N GLU A 31 -8.82 -15.89 1.71
CA GLU A 31 -8.71 -14.49 1.29
C GLU A 31 -7.57 -13.77 2.03
N THR A 32 -7.49 -13.91 3.36
CA THR A 32 -6.38 -13.35 4.15
C THR A 32 -5.03 -13.93 3.73
N ARG A 33 -4.98 -15.23 3.41
CA ARG A 33 -3.75 -15.87 2.91
C ARG A 33 -3.40 -15.49 1.47
N ARG A 34 -4.39 -15.05 0.67
CA ARG A 34 -4.17 -14.57 -0.72
C ARG A 34 -3.63 -13.14 -0.78
N GLN A 35 -3.93 -12.31 0.22
CA GLN A 35 -3.52 -10.89 0.19
C GLN A 35 -2.06 -10.64 0.62
N GLY A 36 -1.41 -11.59 1.31
CA GLY A 36 0.00 -11.48 1.70
C GLY A 36 0.99 -11.38 0.52
N LEU A 37 0.58 -11.78 -0.69
CA LEU A 37 1.42 -11.74 -1.89
C LEU A 37 1.31 -10.41 -2.67
N ILE A 38 0.28 -9.60 -2.43
CA ILE A 38 0.10 -8.32 -3.12
C ILE A 38 1.04 -7.24 -2.55
N LEU A 39 1.50 -7.41 -1.30
CA LEU A 39 2.49 -6.53 -0.67
C LEU A 39 3.94 -6.95 -0.95
N ALA A 40 4.20 -8.24 -1.19
CA ALA A 40 5.57 -8.76 -1.31
C ALA A 40 6.20 -8.60 -2.72
N ASN A 41 5.40 -8.32 -3.76
CA ASN A 41 5.89 -8.26 -5.14
C ASN A 41 5.46 -7.00 -5.89
N ARG A 42 5.34 -5.85 -5.21
CA ARG A 42 5.40 -4.55 -5.91
C ARG A 42 6.83 -4.37 -6.44
N ARG A 43 7.15 -4.99 -7.57
CA ARG A 43 8.24 -4.56 -8.43
C ARG A 43 7.86 -3.16 -8.92
N VAL A 44 8.26 -2.17 -8.16
CA VAL A 44 8.12 -0.76 -8.52
C VAL A 44 8.85 -0.56 -9.85
N PRO A 45 8.19 -0.08 -10.91
CA PRO A 45 8.91 0.38 -12.09
C PRO A 45 9.83 1.50 -11.61
N GLY A 46 11.14 1.33 -11.76
CA GLY A 46 12.06 2.32 -11.26
C GLY A 46 11.83 3.67 -11.95
N ILE A 47 11.76 4.73 -11.16
CA ILE A 47 11.54 6.09 -11.64
C ILE A 47 12.87 6.81 -11.73
N SER A 48 13.12 7.46 -12.85
CA SER A 48 14.22 8.42 -12.99
C SER A 48 13.71 9.80 -12.60
N LEU A 49 14.28 10.39 -11.57
CA LEU A 49 14.01 11.76 -11.15
C LEU A 49 15.17 12.65 -11.60
N ALA A 50 14.85 13.71 -12.35
CA ALA A 50 15.81 14.75 -12.72
C ALA A 50 15.78 15.85 -11.65
N ILE A 51 16.90 16.01 -10.95
CA ILE A 51 17.07 17.03 -9.93
C ILE A 51 17.82 18.18 -10.57
N LYS A 52 17.09 19.24 -10.87
CA LYS A 52 17.64 20.48 -11.40
C LYS A 52 18.12 21.36 -10.25
N ASP A 53 19.39 21.21 -9.88
CA ASP A 53 20.04 22.08 -8.90
C ASP A 53 20.82 23.21 -9.61
N SER A 54 21.19 24.25 -8.87
CA SER A 54 21.92 25.42 -9.38
C SER A 54 23.33 25.10 -9.87
N GLU A 55 23.87 23.91 -9.57
CA GLU A 55 25.20 23.43 -9.98
C GLU A 55 25.18 22.30 -11.03
N GLY A 56 24.01 21.84 -11.48
CA GLY A 56 23.91 20.85 -12.55
C GLY A 56 22.65 19.98 -12.47
N ASP A 57 22.18 19.51 -13.64
CA ASP A 57 21.09 18.55 -13.72
C ASP A 57 21.61 17.16 -13.32
N SER A 58 21.09 16.62 -12.22
CA SER A 58 21.48 15.30 -11.73
C SER A 58 20.32 14.31 -11.87
N LEU A 59 20.51 13.30 -12.71
CA LEU A 59 19.55 12.21 -12.90
C LEU A 59 19.80 11.12 -11.86
N ARG A 60 18.81 10.87 -10.98
CA ARG A 60 18.84 9.76 -10.02
C ARG A 60 17.77 8.74 -10.36
N TYR A 61 18.15 7.47 -10.29
CA TYR A 61 17.25 6.34 -10.51
C TYR A 61 16.88 5.68 -9.19
N PHE A 62 15.59 5.56 -8.92
CA PHE A 62 15.06 4.95 -7.70
C PHE A 62 14.20 3.74 -8.05
N SER A 63 14.49 2.59 -7.43
CA SER A 63 13.71 1.35 -7.56
C SER A 63 12.88 1.03 -6.30
N GLN A 64 12.84 1.96 -5.35
CA GLN A 64 12.13 1.82 -4.08
C GLN A 64 10.67 2.30 -4.21
N PRO A 65 9.73 1.71 -3.47
CA PRO A 65 8.31 2.07 -3.55
C PRO A 65 7.98 3.37 -2.84
N GLU A 66 8.90 3.85 -2.00
CA GLU A 66 8.78 5.04 -1.18
C GLU A 66 10.10 5.80 -1.34
N ILE A 67 10.03 7.08 -1.73
CA ILE A 67 11.19 7.95 -1.93
C ILE A 67 10.93 9.21 -1.13
N SER A 68 11.79 9.50 -0.16
CA SER A 68 11.64 10.70 0.67
C SER A 68 12.44 11.87 0.12
N LEU A 69 11.82 13.04 0.05
CA LEU A 69 12.39 14.31 -0.39
C LEU A 69 12.42 15.30 0.79
N GLY A 70 13.55 15.95 1.02
CA GLY A 70 13.65 16.97 2.07
C GLY A 70 15.06 17.50 2.27
N ARG A 71 15.23 18.37 3.25
CA ARG A 71 16.56 18.91 3.59
C ARG A 71 17.42 17.95 4.39
N ASP A 72 16.79 17.01 5.10
CA ASP A 72 17.52 16.08 5.95
C ASP A 72 18.39 15.12 5.11
N PRO A 73 19.66 14.88 5.48
CA PRO A 73 20.53 13.94 4.78
C PRO A 73 20.06 12.48 4.88
N SER A 74 19.10 12.17 5.77
CA SER A 74 18.42 10.86 5.81
C SER A 74 17.37 10.67 4.73
N CYS A 75 17.00 11.71 3.97
CA CYS A 75 16.10 11.60 2.82
C CYS A 75 16.84 11.07 1.58
N ASP A 76 16.15 10.29 0.75
CA ASP A 76 16.69 9.76 -0.52
C ASP A 76 17.12 10.88 -1.47
N ILE A 77 16.36 11.97 -1.47
CA ILE A 77 16.65 13.21 -2.17
C ILE A 77 16.80 14.31 -1.14
N SER A 78 18.06 14.60 -0.79
CA SER A 78 18.42 15.71 0.08
C SER A 78 18.60 16.99 -0.74
N THR A 79 17.76 18.00 -0.50
CA THR A 79 17.87 19.34 -1.09
C THR A 79 18.59 20.27 -0.11
N LYS A 80 19.61 20.99 -0.57
CA LYS A 80 20.36 21.94 0.29
C LYS A 80 19.68 23.30 0.47
N ASP A 81 18.48 23.46 -0.06
CA ASP A 81 17.76 24.73 -0.03
C ASP A 81 17.16 25.00 1.35
N ASP A 82 17.40 26.19 1.89
CA ASP A 82 16.99 26.56 3.26
C ASP A 82 15.46 26.75 3.37
N THR A 83 14.76 26.82 2.23
CA THR A 83 13.30 26.87 2.16
C THR A 83 12.63 25.48 2.19
N THR A 84 13.41 24.39 2.20
CA THR A 84 12.88 23.02 2.27
C THR A 84 12.89 22.46 3.70
N SER A 85 11.75 21.92 4.13
CA SER A 85 11.62 21.25 5.44
C SER A 85 12.45 19.97 5.50
N ALA A 86 12.82 19.53 6.71
CA ALA A 86 13.63 18.33 6.93
C ALA A 86 13.06 17.08 6.22
N ARG A 87 11.73 16.89 6.28
CA ARG A 87 10.96 15.96 5.45
C ARG A 87 9.90 16.79 4.74
N HIS A 88 10.06 17.04 3.45
CA HIS A 88 9.23 17.97 2.70
C HIS A 88 8.09 17.23 2.00
N ALA A 89 8.43 16.21 1.21
CA ALA A 89 7.45 15.40 0.50
C ALA A 89 7.96 13.96 0.38
N GLN A 90 7.05 13.05 0.08
CA GLN A 90 7.35 11.65 -0.14
C GLN A 90 6.64 11.17 -1.39
N LEU A 91 7.36 10.46 -2.24
CA LEU A 91 6.81 9.82 -3.42
C LEU A 91 6.51 8.37 -3.09
N VAL A 92 5.24 7.98 -3.13
CA VAL A 92 4.75 6.64 -2.81
C VAL A 92 4.15 6.01 -4.06
N TYR A 93 4.63 4.83 -4.42
CA TYR A 93 4.04 4.05 -5.51
C TYR A 93 2.88 3.21 -5.00
N HIS A 94 1.64 3.66 -5.25
CA HIS A 94 0.41 2.97 -4.86
C HIS A 94 -0.61 2.88 -6.01
N HIS A 95 -1.35 1.77 -6.08
CA HIS A 95 -2.31 1.48 -7.15
C HIS A 95 -1.77 1.55 -8.60
N GLY A 96 -0.47 1.29 -8.80
CA GLY A 96 0.13 1.33 -10.13
C GLY A 96 0.44 2.75 -10.64
N GLN A 97 0.37 3.74 -9.75
CA GLN A 97 0.68 5.14 -10.03
C GLN A 97 1.63 5.68 -8.95
N TRP A 98 2.43 6.67 -9.32
CA TRP A 98 3.23 7.42 -8.37
C TRP A 98 2.39 8.53 -7.77
N TRP A 99 2.31 8.53 -6.44
CA TRP A 99 1.63 9.55 -5.65
C TRP A 99 2.68 10.39 -4.94
N LEU A 100 2.50 11.70 -4.97
CA LEU A 100 3.31 12.62 -4.17
C LEU A 100 2.49 13.01 -2.95
N GLU A 101 2.97 12.63 -1.77
CA GLU A 101 2.42 12.98 -0.47
C GLU A 101 3.27 14.09 0.15
N ASP A 102 2.68 15.26 0.37
CA ASP A 102 3.34 16.36 1.10
C ASP A 102 3.30 16.06 2.60
N LEU A 103 4.47 16.00 3.23
CA LEU A 103 4.62 15.68 4.65
C LEU A 103 4.62 16.95 5.51
N ALA A 104 3.55 17.74 5.36
CA ALA A 104 3.34 19.00 6.09
C ALA A 104 4.51 19.99 5.93
N SER A 105 4.95 20.19 4.69
CA SER A 105 5.95 21.23 4.39
C SER A 105 5.44 22.62 4.76
N THR A 106 6.30 23.42 5.39
CA THR A 106 5.95 24.77 5.87
C THR A 106 5.60 25.74 4.71
N ASN A 107 6.09 25.46 3.50
CA ASN A 107 5.88 26.28 2.30
C ASN A 107 4.89 25.67 1.28
N GLY A 108 4.39 24.45 1.52
CA GLY A 108 3.52 23.71 0.61
C GLY A 108 4.23 23.19 -0.65
N THR A 109 3.79 22.02 -1.13
CA THR A 109 4.28 21.43 -2.39
C THR A 109 3.52 22.01 -3.58
N PHE A 110 4.21 22.78 -4.44
CA PHE A 110 3.62 23.33 -5.67
C PHE A 110 3.80 22.36 -6.85
N PHE A 111 2.69 21.87 -7.41
CA PHE A 111 2.65 21.18 -8.69
C PHE A 111 2.55 22.25 -9.80
N LYS A 112 3.48 22.26 -10.78
CA LYS A 112 3.39 23.11 -11.97
C LYS A 112 3.60 22.29 -13.23
#